data_AF-A0A835AMC1-F1
#
_entry.id   AF-A0A835AMC1-F1
#
_cell.length_a   1.000
_cell.length_b   1.000
_cell.length_c   1.000
_cell.angle_alpha   90.00
_cell.angle_beta   90.00
_cell.angle_gamma   90.00
#
_symmetry.space_group_name_H-M   'P 1'
#
loop_
_entity.id
_entity.type
_entity.pdbx_description
1 polymer ?
#
loop_
_entity_poly.entity_id
_entity_poly.type
_entity_poly.pdbx_seq_one_letter_code
_entity_poly.pdbx_strand_id
1 'polypeptide(L)' 'MSAVRALWGAEEERVVATQKAPGACPRCGGAVVATDVESERWIL' A
#
# COMPACT_ATOMS: atom_id res chain seq x y z
N MET A 1 -17.14 -18.74 7.39
CA MET A 1 -16.84 -17.31 7.65
C MET A 1 -16.35 -16.71 6.35
N SER A 2 -16.88 -15.67 5.73
CA SER A 2 -18.26 -15.21 5.52
C SER A 2 -18.13 -14.35 4.26
N ALA A 3 -18.87 -14.66 3.20
CA ALA A 3 -18.81 -13.97 1.90
C ALA A 3 -19.17 -12.46 1.96
N VAL A 4 -19.50 -11.95 3.14
CA VAL A 4 -19.88 -10.56 3.41
C VAL A 4 -18.67 -9.61 3.40
N ARG A 5 -17.43 -10.09 3.55
CA ARG A 5 -16.22 -9.22 3.47
C ARG A 5 -15.91 -8.71 2.06
N ALA A 6 -16.40 -9.37 1.01
CA ALA A 6 -16.16 -8.99 -0.38
C ALA A 6 -16.96 -7.77 -0.85
N LEU A 7 -18.00 -7.36 -0.10
CA LEU A 7 -18.86 -6.23 -0.46
C LEU A 7 -18.42 -4.89 0.16
N TRP A 8 -17.42 -4.92 1.06
CA TRP A 8 -16.89 -3.73 1.72
C TRP A 8 -15.39 -3.85 1.92
N GLY A 9 -14.63 -3.73 0.83
CA GLY A 9 -13.21 -3.31 0.79
C GLY A 9 -12.27 -3.82 1.87
N ALA A 10 -12.47 -5.04 2.39
CA ALA A 10 -11.55 -5.65 3.34
C ALA A 10 -10.57 -6.48 2.54
N GLU A 11 -9.77 -5.79 1.74
CA GLU A 11 -8.68 -6.38 0.95
C GLU A 11 -7.51 -6.65 1.91
N GLU A 12 -6.84 -7.78 1.76
CA GLU A 12 -5.59 -8.04 2.49
C GLU A 12 -4.51 -7.16 1.86
N GLU A 13 -4.21 -6.04 2.51
CA GLU A 13 -3.15 -5.13 2.09
C GLU A 13 -1.83 -5.62 2.71
N ARG A 14 -0.84 -5.94 1.87
CA ARG A 14 0.46 -6.42 2.32
C ARG A 14 1.59 -5.58 1.73
N VAL A 15 2.47 -5.10 2.61
CA VAL A 15 3.73 -4.48 2.21
C VAL A 15 4.68 -5.56 1.67
N VAL A 16 5.12 -5.40 0.42
CA VAL A 16 6.03 -6.35 -0.23
C VAL A 16 7.45 -5.81 -0.37
N ALA A 17 7.59 -4.49 -0.42
CA ALA A 17 8.90 -3.86 -0.47
C ALA A 17 8.90 -2.50 0.24
N THR A 18 10.08 -2.11 0.72
CA THR A 18 10.33 -0.77 1.22
C THR A 18 11.74 -0.37 0.81
N GLN A 19 11.87 0.79 0.17
CA GLN A 19 13.12 1.28 -0.36
C GLN A 19 13.21 2.80 -0.23
N LYS A 20 14.44 3.30 -0.19
CA LYS A 20 14.67 4.75 -0.24
C LYS A 20 14.22 5.27 -1.61
N ALA A 21 13.27 6.20 -1.61
CA ALA A 21 12.81 6.82 -2.83
C ALA A 21 13.85 7.84 -3.33
N PRO A 22 13.97 8.02 -4.66
CA PRO A 22 14.76 9.12 -5.21
C PRO A 22 14.14 10.45 -4.82
N GLY A 23 14.96 11.39 -4.33
CA GLY A 23 14.54 12.72 -3.95
C GLY A 23 14.39 12.94 -2.43
N ALA A 24 13.79 14.07 -2.09
CA ALA A 24 13.66 14.56 -0.72
C ALA A 24 12.29 15.22 -0.52
N CYS A 25 11.79 15.21 0.72
CA CYS A 25 10.52 15.86 1.08
C CYS A 25 10.58 17.35 0.71
N PRO A 26 9.67 17.86 -0.15
CA PRO A 26 9.74 19.24 -0.63
C PRO A 26 9.49 20.27 0.49
N ARG A 27 8.99 19.84 1.66
CA ARG A 27 8.77 20.70 2.83
C ARG A 27 10.01 20.82 3.72
N CYS A 28 10.75 19.73 3.96
CA CYS A 28 11.82 19.70 4.98
C CYS A 28 13.16 19.13 4.49
N GLY A 29 13.27 18.68 3.25
CA GLY A 29 14.49 18.09 2.69
C GLY A 29 14.83 16.69 3.21
N GLY A 30 13.97 16.08 4.03
CA GLY A 30 14.18 14.73 4.58
C GLY A 30 14.09 13.62 3.52
N ALA A 31 14.68 12.46 3.82
CA ALA A 31 14.61 11.29 2.95
C ALA A 31 13.16 10.79 2.81
N VAL A 32 12.78 10.42 1.59
CA VAL A 32 11.49 9.81 1.29
C VAL A 32 11.68 8.29 1.17
N VAL A 33 10.73 7.53 1.68
CA VAL A 33 10.71 6.08 1.59
C VAL A 33 9.54 5.69 0.69
N ALA A 34 9.80 4.91 -0.35
CA ALA A 34 8.78 4.26 -1.14
C ALA A 34 8.45 2.92 -0.49
N THR A 35 7.16 2.65 -0.35
CA THR A 35 6.64 1.40 0.18
C THR A 35 5.71 0.83 -0.87
N ASP A 36 6.06 -0.36 -1.37
CA ASP A 36 5.26 -1.06 -2.36
C ASP A 36 4.28 -1.99 -1.63
N VAL A 37 3.02 -1.88 -2.02
CA VAL A 37 1.89 -2.47 -1.32
C VAL A 37 1.03 -3.22 -2.32
N GLU A 38 0.93 -4.53 -2.14
CA GLU A 38 0.03 -5.38 -2.92
C GLU A 38 -1.32 -5.44 -2.22
N SER A 39 -2.39 -5.28 -3.00
CA SER A 39 -3.78 -5.46 -2.56
C SER A 39 -4.41 -6.52 -3.44
N GLU A 40 -4.95 -7.58 -2.84
CA GLU A 40 -5.71 -8.60 -3.56
C GLU A 40 -7.10 -8.05 -3.92
N ARG A 41 -7.14 -7.21 -4.96
CA ARG A 41 -8.39 -6.62 -5.46
C ARG A 41 -9.11 -7.57 -6.39
N TRP A 42 -10.11 -8.28 -5.89
CA TRP A 42 -10.99 -9.07 -6.75
C TRP A 42 -12.01 -8.14 -7.43
N ILE A 43 -11.83 -7.88 -8.72
CA ILE A 43 -12.82 -7.17 -9.53
C ILE A 43 -13.78 -8.22 -10.10
N LEU A 44 -15.04 -8.21 -9.62
CA LEU A 44 -16.16 -8.99 -10.19
C LEU A 44 -16.72 -8.28 -11.43
#